data_AF-A0A4Y7UCK6-F1
#
_entry.id   AF-A0A4Y7UCK6-F1
#
_cell.length_a   1.000
_cell.length_b   1.000
_cell.length_c   1.000
_cell.angle_alpha   90.00
_cell.angle_beta   90.00
_cell.angle_gamma   90.00
#
_symmetry.space_group_name_H-M   'P 1'
#
loop_
_entity.id
_entity.type
_entity.pdbx_description
1 polymer ?
#
loop_
_entity_poly.entity_id
_entity_poly.type
_entity_poly.pdbx_seq_one_letter_code
_entity_poly.pdbx_strand_id
1 'polypeptide(L)'
;MKIKNILPLLLFLVSFSFYAQSDKTDEKREKIKAYKVSFLTTELELTSTEAEKFWPIYNAFDDKQFELRHDKMKTYLRKLDDDNINSISEKEASALLSQIESTDKEIYLLREKYMLNLKKVLSAKKILKLKKSEDDFNRKLLKQYRDKAVKN
;
A
#
# COMPACT_ATOMS: atom_id res chain seq x y z
N MET A 1 44.86 -19.24 -11.18
CA MET A 1 44.42 -18.44 -10.01
C MET A 1 44.46 -19.33 -8.78
N LYS A 2 45.19 -18.96 -7.73
CA LYS A 2 45.29 -19.78 -6.50
C LYS A 2 43.93 -19.83 -5.80
N ILE A 3 43.49 -21.01 -5.35
CA ILE A 3 42.19 -21.25 -4.65
C ILE A 3 41.96 -20.28 -3.49
N LYS A 4 43.03 -19.78 -2.86
CA LYS A 4 42.99 -18.76 -1.79
C LYS A 4 42.30 -17.46 -2.18
N ASN A 5 42.25 -17.10 -3.47
CA ASN A 5 41.62 -15.86 -3.94
C ASN A 5 40.15 -16.08 -4.36
N ILE A 6 39.68 -17.32 -4.43
CA ILE A 6 38.30 -17.68 -4.82
C ILE A 6 37.37 -17.64 -3.59
N LEU A 7 37.90 -18.02 -2.42
CA LEU A 7 37.15 -18.05 -1.16
C LEU A 7 36.50 -16.70 -0.77
N PRO A 8 37.20 -15.53 -0.81
CA PRO A 8 36.56 -14.25 -0.50
C PRO A 8 35.52 -13.82 -1.54
N LEU A 9 35.71 -14.19 -2.82
CA LEU A 9 34.75 -13.89 -3.90
C LEU A 9 33.44 -14.69 -3.73
N LEU A 10 33.56 -15.95 -3.30
CA LEU A 10 32.42 -16.81 -3.01
C LEU A 10 31.65 -16.32 -1.78
N LEU A 11 32.35 -15.90 -0.73
CA LEU A 11 31.76 -15.29 0.47
C LEU A 11 31.02 -13.98 0.15
N PHE A 12 31.56 -13.17 -0.76
CA PHE A 12 30.90 -11.95 -1.22
C PHE A 12 29.59 -12.24 -1.99
N LEU A 13 29.57 -13.26 -2.84
CA LEU A 13 28.38 -13.69 -3.60
C LEU A 13 27.27 -14.28 -2.70
N VAL A 14 27.64 -15.00 -1.63
CA VAL A 14 26.67 -15.55 -0.67
C VAL A 14 26.01 -14.42 0.14
N SER A 15 26.76 -13.37 0.50
CA SER A 15 26.22 -12.22 1.24
C SER A 15 25.11 -11.46 0.48
N PHE A 16 25.19 -11.38 -0.85
CA PHE A 16 24.11 -10.77 -1.67
C PHE A 16 22.82 -11.60 -1.67
N SER A 17 22.91 -12.91 -1.48
CA SER A 17 21.74 -13.81 -1.47
C SER A 17 20.90 -13.66 -0.20
N PHE A 18 21.47 -13.16 0.89
CA PHE A 18 20.73 -12.86 2.13
C PHE A 18 19.88 -11.58 2.01
N TYR A 19 20.35 -10.57 1.27
CA TYR A 19 19.57 -9.34 1.03
C TYR A 19 18.43 -9.51 0.02
N ALA A 20 18.44 -10.58 -0.78
CA ALA A 20 17.42 -10.87 -1.77
C ALA A 20 16.21 -11.67 -1.23
N GLN A 21 16.20 -12.05 0.05
CA GLN A 21 15.05 -12.70 0.69
C GLN A 21 14.01 -11.64 1.10
N SER A 22 13.43 -10.93 0.13
CA SER A 22 12.18 -10.21 0.38
C SER A 22 11.04 -11.22 0.46
N ASP A 23 10.13 -11.01 1.41
CA ASP A 23 8.96 -11.88 1.55
C ASP A 23 8.16 -11.83 0.24
N LYS A 24 7.64 -12.97 -0.24
CA LYS A 24 6.92 -13.08 -1.52
C LYS A 24 5.71 -12.13 -1.57
N THR A 25 5.20 -11.74 -0.41
CA THR A 25 4.11 -10.78 -0.24
C THR A 25 4.58 -9.35 -0.54
N ASP A 26 5.77 -8.97 -0.08
CA ASP A 26 6.36 -7.64 -0.31
C ASP A 26 6.71 -7.45 -1.78
N GLU A 27 7.29 -8.47 -2.42
CA GLU A 27 7.61 -8.41 -3.86
C GLU A 27 6.35 -8.17 -4.72
N LYS A 28 5.23 -8.82 -4.38
CA LYS A 28 3.95 -8.60 -5.06
C LYS A 28 3.43 -7.18 -4.82
N ARG A 29 3.54 -6.66 -3.60
CA ARG A 29 3.14 -5.29 -3.24
C ARG A 29 3.92 -4.26 -4.05
N GLU A 30 5.24 -4.40 -4.13
CA GLU A 30 6.09 -3.49 -4.90
C GLU A 30 5.78 -3.53 -6.39
N LYS A 31 5.49 -4.72 -6.95
CA LYS A 31 5.01 -4.83 -8.35
C LYS A 31 3.70 -4.09 -8.58
N ILE A 32 2.74 -4.19 -7.65
CA ILE A 32 1.45 -3.47 -7.75
C ILE A 32 1.68 -1.96 -7.65
N LYS A 33 2.55 -1.51 -6.73
CA LYS A 33 2.90 -0.10 -6.60
C LYS A 33 3.55 0.45 -7.87
N ALA A 34 4.54 -0.24 -8.43
CA ALA A 34 5.18 0.16 -9.68
C ALA A 34 4.17 0.25 -10.83
N TYR A 35 3.25 -0.72 -10.92
CA TYR A 35 2.18 -0.68 -11.91
C TYR A 35 1.21 0.49 -11.69
N LYS A 36 0.85 0.78 -10.43
CA LYS A 36 0.02 1.93 -10.06
C LYS A 36 0.69 3.25 -10.44
N VAL A 37 1.99 3.38 -10.18
CA VAL A 37 2.78 4.58 -10.54
C VAL A 37 2.76 4.80 -12.05
N SER A 38 3.05 3.76 -12.83
CA SER A 38 3.00 3.84 -14.29
C SER A 38 1.60 4.20 -14.78
N PHE A 39 0.57 3.54 -14.27
CA PHE A 39 -0.82 3.78 -14.64
C PHE A 39 -1.25 5.24 -14.37
N LEU A 40 -1.01 5.74 -13.16
CA LEU A 40 -1.38 7.10 -12.79
C LEU A 40 -0.56 8.16 -13.53
N THR A 41 0.72 7.90 -13.82
CA THR A 41 1.55 8.82 -14.64
C THR A 41 0.96 8.98 -16.04
N THR A 42 0.57 7.87 -16.67
CA THR A 42 -0.06 7.89 -18.00
C THR A 42 -1.42 8.59 -17.97
N GLU A 43 -2.24 8.32 -16.97
CA GLU A 43 -3.57 8.91 -16.89
C GLU A 43 -3.54 10.39 -16.53
N LEU A 44 -2.63 10.86 -15.67
CA LEU A 44 -2.69 12.24 -15.18
C LEU A 44 -2.05 13.29 -16.06
N GLU A 45 -1.19 12.89 -17.00
CA GLU A 45 -0.44 13.81 -17.88
C GLU A 45 0.22 14.92 -17.05
N LEU A 46 0.93 14.52 -15.99
CA LEU A 46 1.64 15.44 -15.12
C LEU A 46 2.84 16.04 -15.84
N THR A 47 3.02 17.35 -15.71
CA THR A 47 4.30 17.98 -16.07
C THR A 47 5.38 17.55 -15.09
N SER A 48 6.66 17.65 -15.46
CA SER A 48 7.78 17.28 -14.58
C SER A 48 7.71 17.99 -13.22
N THR A 49 7.36 19.28 -13.20
CA THR A 49 7.22 20.08 -11.97
C THR A 49 6.03 19.65 -11.11
N GLU A 50 4.92 19.25 -11.72
CA GLU A 50 3.77 18.70 -10.97
C GLU A 50 4.13 17.33 -10.40
N ALA A 51 4.75 16.45 -11.19
CA ALA A 51 5.13 15.11 -10.79
C ALA A 51 6.10 15.12 -9.60
N GLU A 52 7.11 15.99 -9.62
CA GLU A 52 8.09 16.16 -8.54
C GLU A 52 7.42 16.49 -7.20
N LYS A 53 6.36 17.32 -7.21
CA LYS A 53 5.62 17.69 -6.00
C LYS A 53 4.52 16.69 -5.64
N PHE A 54 3.93 16.04 -6.64
CA PHE A 54 2.80 15.12 -6.48
C PHE A 54 3.24 13.81 -5.82
N TRP A 55 4.30 13.16 -6.31
CA TRP A 55 4.68 11.82 -5.86
C TRP A 55 4.99 11.73 -4.36
N PRO A 56 5.71 12.69 -3.74
CA PRO A 56 5.91 12.67 -2.29
C PRO A 56 4.59 12.74 -1.49
N ILE A 57 3.63 13.56 -1.95
CA ILE A 57 2.31 13.67 -1.33
C ILE A 57 1.53 12.36 -1.49
N TYR A 58 1.57 11.79 -2.70
CA TYR A 58 0.87 10.56 -3.05
C TYR A 58 1.39 9.37 -2.24
N ASN A 59 2.70 9.15 -2.25
CA ASN A 59 3.33 8.00 -1.61
C ASN A 59 3.13 8.05 -0.09
N ALA A 60 3.30 9.22 0.53
CA ALA A 60 3.05 9.39 1.96
C ALA A 60 1.59 9.08 2.35
N PHE A 61 0.63 9.47 1.50
CA PHE A 61 -0.77 9.13 1.70
C PHE A 61 -1.06 7.65 1.50
N ASP A 62 -0.56 7.05 0.41
CA ASP A 62 -0.78 5.65 0.06
C ASP A 62 -0.18 4.71 1.12
N ASP A 63 1.04 4.99 1.58
CA ASP A 63 1.69 4.22 2.65
C ASP A 63 0.94 4.34 3.97
N LYS A 64 0.56 5.56 4.38
CA LYS A 64 -0.17 5.74 5.64
C LYS A 64 -1.58 5.13 5.57
N GLN A 65 -2.24 5.25 4.42
CA GLN A 65 -3.55 4.64 4.22
C GLN A 65 -3.45 3.10 4.27
N PHE A 66 -2.39 2.54 3.70
CA PHE A 66 -2.11 1.11 3.78
C PHE A 66 -1.89 0.67 5.23
N GLU A 67 -1.06 1.37 6.01
CA GLU A 67 -0.83 1.07 7.44
C GLU A 67 -2.15 1.06 8.23
N LEU A 68 -3.00 2.08 8.06
CA LEU A 68 -4.26 2.17 8.80
C LEU A 68 -5.28 1.12 8.39
N ARG A 69 -5.42 0.85 7.09
CA ARG A 69 -6.40 -0.12 6.58
C ARG A 69 -5.94 -1.56 6.69
N HIS A 70 -4.68 -1.83 6.36
CA HIS A 70 -4.14 -3.18 6.31
C HIS A 70 -3.56 -3.62 7.65
N ASP A 71 -2.81 -2.76 8.35
CA ASP A 71 -2.10 -3.21 9.54
C ASP A 71 -2.97 -3.06 10.79
N LYS A 72 -3.62 -1.91 10.97
CA LYS A 72 -4.52 -1.70 12.13
C LYS A 72 -5.85 -2.42 11.95
N MET A 73 -6.63 -2.03 10.94
CA MET A 73 -8.02 -2.51 10.81
C MET A 73 -8.11 -4.02 10.60
N LYS A 74 -7.25 -4.61 9.76
CA LYS A 74 -7.20 -6.07 9.59
C LYS A 74 -6.81 -6.77 10.88
N THR A 75 -5.91 -6.22 11.68
CA THR A 75 -5.52 -6.81 12.96
C THR A 75 -6.68 -6.80 13.94
N TYR A 76 -7.48 -5.73 13.98
CA TYR A 76 -8.70 -5.68 14.79
C TYR A 76 -9.67 -6.78 14.37
N LEU A 77 -9.94 -6.91 13.07
CA LEU A 77 -10.89 -7.91 12.56
C LEU A 77 -10.36 -9.34 12.69
N ARG A 78 -9.04 -9.57 12.63
CA ARG A 78 -8.44 -10.89 12.89
C ARG A 78 -8.59 -11.34 14.34
N LYS A 79 -8.78 -10.41 15.29
CA LYS A 79 -9.12 -10.76 16.68
C LYS A 79 -10.58 -11.20 16.84
N LEU A 80 -11.38 -11.05 15.78
CA LEU A 80 -12.81 -11.34 15.74
C LEU A 80 -13.12 -12.49 14.77
N ASP A 81 -12.30 -13.54 14.70
CA ASP A 81 -12.80 -14.75 14.03
C ASP A 81 -14.07 -15.28 14.73
N ASP A 82 -14.87 -16.07 14.01
CA ASP A 82 -16.23 -16.44 14.41
C ASP A 82 -16.30 -17.12 15.80
N ASP A 83 -15.23 -17.79 16.22
CA ASP A 83 -15.14 -18.43 17.54
C ASP A 83 -14.79 -17.42 18.65
N ASN A 84 -14.07 -16.33 18.30
CA ASN A 84 -13.54 -15.37 19.25
C ASN A 84 -14.56 -14.29 19.64
N ILE A 85 -15.42 -13.84 18.73
CA ILE A 85 -16.35 -12.72 18.99
C ILE A 85 -17.39 -13.04 20.09
N ASN A 86 -17.81 -14.30 20.19
CA ASN A 86 -18.75 -14.73 21.23
C ASN A 86 -18.07 -15.00 22.58
N SER A 87 -16.74 -14.96 22.61
CA SER A 87 -15.92 -15.31 23.78
C SER A 87 -15.32 -14.09 24.50
N ILE A 88 -15.23 -12.95 23.82
CA ILE A 88 -14.72 -11.71 24.41
C ILE A 88 -15.72 -11.08 25.38
N SER A 89 -15.20 -10.40 26.40
CA SER A 89 -16.03 -9.61 27.32
C SER A 89 -16.56 -8.33 26.67
N GLU A 90 -17.67 -7.81 27.19
CA GLU A 90 -18.21 -6.48 26.79
C GLU A 90 -17.17 -5.35 26.88
N LYS A 91 -16.27 -5.43 27.86
CA LYS A 91 -15.18 -4.45 28.01
C LYS A 91 -14.19 -4.52 26.86
N GLU A 92 -13.82 -5.72 26.43
CA GLU A 92 -12.92 -5.94 25.28
C GLU A 92 -13.58 -5.55 23.97
N ALA A 93 -14.85 -5.88 23.79
CA ALA A 93 -15.65 -5.45 22.64
C ALA A 93 -15.70 -3.92 22.54
N SER A 94 -16.04 -3.23 23.65
CA SER A 94 -16.07 -1.77 23.70
C SER A 94 -14.71 -1.12 23.40
N ALA A 95 -13.62 -1.70 23.91
CA ALA A 95 -12.27 -1.23 23.62
C ALA A 95 -11.91 -1.39 22.12
N LEU A 96 -12.31 -2.50 21.51
CA LEU A 96 -12.07 -2.75 20.09
C LEU A 96 -12.88 -1.80 19.19
N LEU A 97 -14.15 -1.56 19.52
CA LEU A 97 -14.98 -0.56 18.83
C LEU A 97 -14.33 0.83 18.90
N SER A 98 -13.84 1.24 20.08
CA SER A 98 -13.14 2.50 20.25
C SER A 98 -11.87 2.61 19.39
N GLN A 99 -11.13 1.50 19.23
CA GLN A 99 -9.95 1.44 18.36
C GLN A 99 -10.30 1.57 16.87
N ILE A 100 -11.41 0.94 16.45
CA ILE A 100 -11.94 1.04 15.08
C ILE A 100 -12.35 2.48 14.79
N GLU A 101 -13.18 3.08 15.65
CA GLU A 101 -13.64 4.47 15.50
C GLU A 101 -12.47 5.47 15.45
N SER A 102 -11.48 5.30 16.33
CA SER A 102 -10.28 6.13 16.33
C SER A 102 -9.50 6.02 15.01
N THR A 103 -9.38 4.80 14.47
CA THR A 103 -8.68 4.56 13.21
C THR A 103 -9.45 5.13 12.02
N ASP A 104 -10.78 5.04 12.01
CA ASP A 104 -11.61 5.65 10.97
C ASP A 104 -11.48 7.18 10.96
N LYS A 105 -11.43 7.80 12.15
CA LYS A 105 -11.13 9.23 12.29
C LYS A 105 -9.76 9.58 11.74
N GLU A 106 -8.73 8.76 12.02
CA GLU A 106 -7.37 8.95 11.49
C GLU A 106 -7.36 8.90 9.95
N ILE A 107 -8.08 7.94 9.36
CA ILE A 107 -8.24 7.80 7.90
C ILE A 107 -8.96 9.01 7.29
N TYR A 108 -9.99 9.53 7.96
CA TYR A 108 -10.70 10.73 7.50
C TYR A 108 -9.76 11.95 7.46
N LEU A 109 -9.06 12.21 8.56
CA LEU A 109 -8.12 13.33 8.66
C LEU A 109 -6.96 13.20 7.65
N LEU A 110 -6.48 11.98 7.43
CA LEU A 110 -5.47 11.68 6.41
C LEU A 110 -5.97 12.06 5.00
N ARG A 111 -7.22 11.71 4.66
CA ARG A 111 -7.84 12.05 3.36
C ARG A 111 -8.04 13.56 3.19
N GLU A 112 -8.45 14.25 4.24
CA GLU A 112 -8.60 15.71 4.23
C GLU A 112 -7.24 16.39 3.98
N LYS A 113 -6.21 16.02 4.74
CA LYS A 113 -4.85 16.54 4.56
C LYS A 113 -4.31 16.27 3.16
N TYR A 114 -4.53 15.07 2.65
CA TYR A 114 -4.13 14.69 1.29
C TYR A 114 -4.81 15.58 0.23
N MET A 115 -6.13 15.75 0.33
CA MET A 115 -6.89 16.61 -0.58
C MET A 115 -6.40 18.07 -0.54
N LEU A 116 -6.15 18.61 0.66
CA LEU A 116 -5.61 19.96 0.83
C LEU A 116 -4.22 20.11 0.20
N ASN A 117 -3.36 19.11 0.33
CA ASN A 117 -2.03 19.12 -0.27
C ASN A 117 -2.09 19.00 -1.79
N LEU A 118 -2.95 18.14 -2.34
CA LEU A 118 -3.14 18.01 -3.78
C LEU A 118 -3.62 19.31 -4.42
N LYS A 119 -4.55 20.03 -3.79
CA LYS A 119 -5.06 21.33 -4.29
C LYS A 119 -3.98 22.40 -4.43
N LYS A 120 -2.84 22.27 -3.75
CA LYS A 120 -1.69 23.19 -3.87
C LYS A 120 -0.81 22.89 -5.09
N VAL A 121 -0.90 21.68 -5.64
CA VAL A 121 0.03 21.19 -6.68
C VAL A 121 -0.66 20.81 -7.99
N LEU A 122 -1.95 20.46 -7.95
CA LEU A 122 -2.74 20.03 -9.10
C LEU A 122 -4.04 20.85 -9.22
N SER A 123 -4.50 21.01 -10.46
CA SER A 123 -5.83 21.58 -10.72
C SER A 123 -6.95 20.65 -10.25
N ALA A 124 -8.11 21.21 -9.92
CA ALA A 124 -9.29 20.43 -9.51
C ALA A 124 -9.66 19.35 -10.54
N LYS A 125 -9.54 19.64 -11.85
CA LYS A 125 -9.79 18.67 -12.92
C LYS A 125 -8.82 17.48 -12.86
N LYS A 126 -7.52 17.72 -12.62
CA LYS A 126 -6.53 16.66 -12.46
C LYS A 126 -6.76 15.83 -11.19
N ILE A 127 -7.19 16.47 -10.10
CA ILE A 127 -7.56 15.75 -8.86
C ILE A 127 -8.77 14.82 -9.09
N LEU A 128 -9.79 15.27 -9.83
CA LEU A 128 -10.92 14.42 -10.19
C LEU A 128 -10.48 13.26 -11.12
N LYS A 129 -9.59 13.53 -12.08
CA LYS A 129 -9.00 12.50 -12.95
C LYS A 129 -8.24 11.47 -12.11
N LEU A 130 -7.43 11.91 -11.15
CA LEU A 130 -6.71 11.04 -10.21
C LEU A 130 -7.66 10.10 -9.48
N LYS A 131 -8.70 10.65 -8.84
CA LYS A 131 -9.66 9.83 -8.11
C LYS A 131 -10.30 8.77 -9.00
N LYS A 132 -10.71 9.15 -10.22
CA LYS A 132 -11.25 8.22 -11.20
C LYS A 132 -10.23 7.13 -11.57
N SER A 133 -8.99 7.51 -11.85
CA SER A 133 -7.91 6.59 -12.22
C SER A 133 -7.58 5.62 -11.09
N GLU A 134 -7.61 6.04 -9.83
CA GLU A 134 -7.46 5.14 -8.68
C GLU A 134 -8.59 4.10 -8.60
N ASP A 135 -9.84 4.55 -8.76
CA ASP A 135 -11.01 3.67 -8.77
C ASP A 135 -10.95 2.66 -9.94
N ASP A 136 -10.54 3.11 -11.13
CA ASP A 136 -10.36 2.27 -12.32
C ASP A 136 -9.20 1.29 -12.17
N PHE A 137 -8.10 1.70 -11.55
CA PHE A 137 -6.96 0.83 -11.23
C PHE A 137 -7.38 -0.30 -10.28
N ASN A 138 -8.06 0.05 -9.18
CA ASN A 138 -8.54 -0.92 -8.20
C ASN A 138 -9.50 -1.93 -8.84
N ARG A 139 -10.42 -1.47 -9.69
CA ARG A 139 -11.34 -2.33 -10.44
C ARG A 139 -10.59 -3.28 -11.38
N LYS A 140 -9.61 -2.77 -12.14
CA LYS A 140 -8.78 -3.58 -13.04
C LYS A 140 -7.98 -4.63 -12.26
N LEU A 141 -7.39 -4.26 -11.13
CA LEU A 141 -6.61 -5.16 -10.29
C LEU A 141 -7.49 -6.29 -9.72
N LEU A 142 -8.67 -5.96 -9.20
CA LEU A 142 -9.64 -6.95 -8.72
C LEU A 142 -10.09 -7.92 -9.83
N LYS A 143 -10.37 -7.40 -11.03
CA LYS A 143 -10.71 -8.23 -12.18
C LYS A 143 -9.58 -9.20 -12.53
N GLN A 144 -8.33 -8.74 -12.57
CA GLN A 144 -7.18 -9.60 -12.85
C GLN A 144 -7.01 -10.71 -11.80
N TYR A 145 -7.24 -10.42 -10.52
CA TYR A 145 -7.20 -11.45 -9.47
C TYR A 145 -8.30 -12.50 -9.66
N ARG A 146 -9.53 -12.06 -9.95
CA ARG A 146 -10.65 -12.98 -10.21
C ARG A 146 -10.40 -13.85 -11.44
N ASP A 147 -9.95 -13.26 -12.54
CA ASP A 147 -9.72 -14.00 -13.79
C ASP A 147 -8.56 -15.00 -13.67
N LYS A 148 -7.56 -14.72 -12.80
CA LYS A 148 -6.51 -15.69 -12.44
C LYS A 148 -7.03 -16.81 -11.54
N ALA A 149 -7.92 -16.50 -10.60
CA ALA A 149 -8.51 -17.51 -9.70
C ALA A 149 -9.44 -18.49 -10.44
N VAL A 150 -10.08 -18.07 -11.53
CA VAL A 150 -10.94 -18.96 -12.36
C VAL A 150 -10.13 -19.87 -13.29
N LYS A 151 -8.88 -19.51 -13.60
CA LYS A 151 -8.00 -20.26 -14.52
C LYS A 151 -7.10 -21.28 -13.82
N ASN A 152 -7.06 -21.28 -12.49
CA ASN A 152 -6.33 -22.22 -11.65
C ASN A 152 -7.32 -23.16 -10.96
#